data_AF-A0AAU3YSA2-F1
#
_entry.id   AF-A0AAU3YSA2-F1
#
_cell.length_a   1.000
_cell.length_b   1.000
_cell.length_c   1.000
_cell.angle_alpha   90.00
_cell.angle_beta   90.00
_cell.angle_gamma   90.00
#
_symmetry.space_group_name_H-M   'P 1'
#
loop_
_entity.id
_entity.type
_entity.pdbx_description
1 polymer ?
#
loop_
_entity_poly.entity_id
_entity_poly.type
_entity_poly.pdbx_seq_one_letter_code
_entity_poly.pdbx_strand_id
1 'polypeptide(L)'
;MPAIAESAPAVQRRRPTWSFLAATLLAGVLLVHHGISGDGPPQPERGAAKLGTDTPPADPLPAAAPQRIRIPEIGVNAPLTRVGRDPEGWLDAPPPDKANLAGWFPGAVTPGERGTAVIDGHVDNAEGRAVFYGLGALKKGEHIEIDRADGKTAVFEIHGIDVVDKKHFPSRRVYGGTGLPELRVITCGGTYSKSTGYAGNVVLYGLLTSVRDRT
;
A
#
# COMPACT_ATOMS: atom_id res chain seq x y z
N MET A 1 49.57 -77.33 -17.29
CA MET A 1 48.28 -77.97 -16.97
C MET A 1 47.49 -77.04 -16.06
N PRO A 2 46.16 -76.97 -16.21
CA PRO A 2 45.40 -75.73 -16.33
C PRO A 2 44.79 -75.25 -15.01
N ALA A 3 44.39 -73.97 -14.97
CA ALA A 3 43.16 -73.55 -14.31
C ALA A 3 42.70 -72.23 -14.93
N ILE A 4 41.70 -72.36 -15.80
CA ILE A 4 40.84 -71.28 -16.29
C ILE A 4 39.95 -70.88 -15.12
N ALA A 5 39.96 -69.61 -14.72
CA ALA A 5 38.96 -69.05 -13.82
C ALA A 5 38.36 -67.80 -14.49
N GLU A 6 37.18 -68.02 -15.03
CA GLU A 6 36.25 -67.02 -15.54
C GLU A 6 35.83 -66.07 -14.42
N SER A 7 35.76 -64.77 -14.70
CA SER A 7 35.31 -63.76 -13.73
C SER A 7 34.41 -62.72 -14.41
N ALA A 8 33.10 -62.96 -14.24
CA ALA A 8 31.91 -62.09 -14.18
C ALA A 8 31.81 -60.79 -15.03
N PRO A 9 30.61 -60.49 -15.58
CA PRO A 9 30.36 -59.25 -16.32
C PRO A 9 30.32 -58.03 -15.38
N ALA A 10 30.93 -56.93 -15.81
CA ALA A 10 30.87 -55.64 -15.13
C ALA A 10 29.43 -55.11 -15.09
N VAL A 11 28.84 -55.02 -13.89
CA VAL A 11 27.55 -54.35 -13.68
C VAL A 11 27.73 -52.85 -13.94
N GLN A 12 27.28 -52.42 -15.11
CA GLN A 12 27.21 -51.00 -15.48
C GLN A 12 26.12 -50.33 -14.64
N ARG A 13 26.51 -49.72 -13.50
CA ARG A 13 25.59 -48.96 -12.65
C ARG A 13 25.14 -47.71 -13.42
N ARG A 14 23.93 -47.76 -13.98
CA ARG A 14 23.24 -46.59 -14.54
C ARG A 14 23.08 -45.55 -13.43
N ARG A 15 23.71 -44.39 -13.58
CA ARG A 15 23.48 -43.23 -12.69
C ARG A 15 22.05 -42.75 -12.91
N PRO A 16 21.20 -42.68 -11.88
CA PRO A 16 19.82 -42.25 -12.06
C PRO A 16 19.79 -40.76 -12.44
N THR A 17 19.04 -40.44 -13.48
CA THR A 17 18.75 -39.11 -14.03
C THR A 17 18.00 -38.18 -13.05
N TRP A 18 17.86 -38.58 -11.78
CA TRP A 18 17.12 -37.85 -10.75
C TRP A 18 17.89 -36.67 -10.16
N SER A 19 19.21 -36.60 -10.36
CA SER A 19 20.03 -35.49 -9.84
C SER A 19 19.74 -34.13 -10.48
N PHE A 20 19.14 -34.09 -11.68
CA PHE A 20 18.81 -32.83 -12.36
C PHE A 20 17.44 -32.25 -11.98
N LEU A 21 16.47 -33.09 -11.59
CA LEU A 21 15.15 -32.63 -11.11
C LEU A 21 15.20 -32.08 -9.68
N ALA A 22 16.07 -32.61 -8.83
CA ALA A 22 16.24 -32.10 -7.47
C ALA A 22 16.90 -30.71 -7.43
N ALA A 23 17.83 -30.42 -8.35
CA ALA A 23 18.55 -29.15 -8.39
C ALA A 23 17.69 -27.97 -8.88
N THR A 24 16.76 -28.19 -9.83
CA THR A 24 15.83 -27.15 -10.29
C THR A 24 14.71 -26.86 -9.29
N LEU A 25 14.23 -27.88 -8.56
CA LEU A 25 13.30 -27.68 -7.45
C LEU A 25 13.96 -26.95 -6.27
N LEU A 26 15.22 -27.25 -5.94
CA LEU A 26 15.92 -26.53 -4.87
C LEU A 26 16.22 -25.07 -5.27
N ALA A 27 16.59 -24.79 -6.52
CA ALA A 27 16.79 -23.42 -7.01
C ALA A 27 15.48 -22.64 -7.10
N GLY A 28 14.37 -23.29 -7.49
CA GLY A 28 13.03 -22.71 -7.47
C GLY A 28 12.54 -22.39 -6.06
N VAL A 29 12.76 -23.30 -5.11
CA VAL A 29 12.42 -23.08 -3.69
C VAL A 29 13.32 -22.03 -3.05
N LEU A 30 14.61 -21.94 -3.41
CA LEU A 30 15.52 -20.90 -2.92
C LEU A 30 15.24 -19.51 -3.51
N LEU A 31 14.79 -19.41 -4.76
CA LEU A 31 14.31 -18.15 -5.36
C LEU A 31 12.96 -17.73 -4.79
N VAL A 32 12.08 -18.68 -4.47
CA VAL A 32 10.82 -18.42 -3.76
C VAL A 32 11.10 -18.02 -2.30
N HIS A 33 12.07 -18.64 -1.62
CA HIS A 33 12.44 -18.25 -0.25
C HIS A 33 13.17 -16.90 -0.18
N HIS A 34 14.04 -16.58 -1.15
CA HIS A 34 14.69 -15.26 -1.21
C HIS A 34 13.81 -14.17 -1.80
N GLY A 35 12.74 -14.51 -2.52
CA GLY A 35 11.73 -13.58 -3.02
C GLY A 35 10.58 -13.30 -2.04
N ILE A 36 10.46 -14.08 -0.96
CA ILE A 36 9.37 -13.97 0.04
C ILE A 36 9.84 -13.36 1.38
N SER A 37 11.12 -13.05 1.55
CA SER A 37 11.61 -12.27 2.69
C SER A 37 11.48 -10.76 2.44
N GLY A 38 10.24 -10.26 2.39
CA GLY A 38 9.96 -8.83 2.50
C GLY A 38 9.50 -8.51 3.92
N ASP A 39 10.42 -8.18 4.83
CA ASP A 39 10.11 -7.84 6.24
C ASP A 39 9.39 -6.48 6.39
N GLY A 40 8.72 -5.99 5.34
CA GLY A 40 8.09 -4.67 5.29
C GLY A 40 6.72 -4.71 4.63
N PRO A 41 5.96 -3.61 4.74
CA PRO A 41 4.65 -3.45 4.11
C PRO A 41 4.75 -3.64 2.59
N PRO A 42 3.70 -4.15 1.94
CA PRO A 42 3.64 -4.28 0.49
C PRO A 42 3.92 -2.93 -0.18
N GLN A 43 4.67 -2.97 -1.29
CA GLN A 43 5.01 -1.79 -2.07
C GLN A 43 4.19 -1.76 -3.38
N PRO A 44 3.86 -0.56 -3.90
CA PRO A 44 3.12 -0.43 -5.15
C PRO A 44 3.78 -1.14 -6.33
N GLU A 45 2.96 -1.72 -7.20
CA GLU A 45 3.44 -2.32 -8.44
C GLU A 45 4.17 -1.29 -9.33
N ARG A 46 5.14 -1.77 -10.12
CA ARG A 46 5.92 -0.90 -11.00
C ARG A 46 5.00 -0.16 -11.98
N GLY A 47 5.00 1.17 -11.92
CA GLY A 47 4.17 2.02 -12.78
C GLY A 47 2.83 2.44 -12.19
N ALA A 48 2.51 2.02 -10.95
CA ALA A 48 1.34 2.48 -10.21
C ALA A 48 1.31 4.01 -10.03
N ALA A 49 2.49 4.67 -10.04
CA ALA A 49 2.63 6.13 -9.88
C ALA A 49 2.09 6.97 -11.05
N LYS A 50 1.84 6.36 -12.22
CA LYS A 50 1.26 7.09 -13.36
C LYS A 50 -0.17 7.49 -13.03
N LEU A 51 -0.50 8.77 -12.88
CA LEU A 51 -1.88 9.19 -12.61
C LEU A 51 -2.77 8.97 -13.84
N GLY A 52 -3.97 8.43 -13.64
CA GLY A 52 -5.00 8.34 -14.68
C GLY A 52 -6.12 7.37 -14.33
N THR A 53 -7.33 7.73 -14.74
CA THR A 53 -8.55 6.90 -14.67
C THR A 53 -9.40 7.18 -15.91
N ASP A 54 -10.12 6.16 -16.38
CA ASP A 54 -11.09 6.28 -17.46
C ASP A 54 -12.47 6.74 -16.95
N THR A 55 -12.68 6.73 -15.63
CA THR A 55 -13.92 7.13 -14.98
C THR A 55 -13.98 8.66 -14.83
N PRO A 56 -15.03 9.33 -15.34
CA PRO A 56 -15.21 10.76 -15.13
C PRO A 56 -15.37 11.09 -13.63
N PRO A 57 -14.83 12.24 -13.16
CA PRO A 57 -15.07 12.68 -11.80
C PRO A 57 -16.55 12.97 -11.56
N ALA A 58 -17.04 12.62 -10.37
CA ALA A 58 -18.35 13.05 -9.91
C ALA A 58 -18.35 14.53 -9.51
N ASP A 59 -19.55 15.10 -9.40
CA ASP A 59 -19.72 16.46 -8.93
C ASP A 59 -19.19 16.63 -7.49
N PRO A 60 -18.42 17.70 -7.22
CA PRO A 60 -17.97 17.99 -5.86
C PRO A 60 -19.13 18.16 -4.88
N LEU A 61 -18.91 17.70 -3.65
CA LEU A 61 -19.84 17.86 -2.53
C LEU A 61 -19.58 19.16 -1.76
N PRO A 62 -20.58 19.67 -1.02
CA PRO A 62 -20.37 20.69 0.00
C PRO A 62 -19.41 20.21 1.10
N ALA A 63 -18.94 21.12 1.95
CA ALA A 63 -18.11 20.75 3.10
C ALA A 63 -18.87 19.87 4.11
N ALA A 64 -18.31 18.72 4.49
CA ALA A 64 -18.76 17.95 5.64
C ALA A 64 -17.61 17.13 6.24
N ALA A 65 -17.51 17.13 7.58
CA ALA A 65 -16.42 16.43 8.26
C ALA A 65 -16.46 14.92 7.97
N PRO A 66 -15.33 14.28 7.64
CA PRO A 66 -15.27 12.84 7.48
C PRO A 66 -15.27 12.16 8.86
N GLN A 67 -15.87 10.98 8.92
CA GLN A 67 -16.08 10.22 10.15
C GLN A 67 -15.34 8.88 10.14
N ARG A 68 -15.28 8.22 8.97
CA ARG A 68 -14.72 6.88 8.82
C ARG A 68 -14.18 6.68 7.41
N ILE A 69 -13.08 5.96 7.30
CA ILE A 69 -12.50 5.50 6.03
C ILE A 69 -12.68 3.98 5.91
N ARG A 70 -13.04 3.53 4.72
CA ARG A 70 -13.09 2.11 4.37
C ARG A 70 -12.33 1.84 3.08
N ILE A 71 -11.58 0.74 3.08
CA ILE A 71 -10.86 0.24 1.90
C ILE A 71 -11.03 -1.28 1.90
N PRO A 72 -12.12 -1.80 1.31
CA PRO A 72 -12.50 -3.22 1.39
C PRO A 72 -11.39 -4.18 0.97
N GLU A 73 -10.63 -3.83 -0.07
CA GLU A 73 -9.60 -4.65 -0.71
C GLU A 73 -8.43 -4.98 0.23
N ILE A 74 -8.21 -4.15 1.26
CA ILE A 74 -7.21 -4.36 2.30
C ILE A 74 -7.83 -4.48 3.71
N GLY A 75 -9.16 -4.64 3.80
CA GLY A 75 -9.88 -4.84 5.06
C GLY A 75 -9.90 -3.62 6.00
N VAL A 76 -9.58 -2.42 5.50
CA VAL A 76 -9.58 -1.21 6.33
C VAL A 76 -11.00 -0.76 6.61
N ASN A 77 -11.27 -0.51 7.89
CA ASN A 77 -12.54 0.03 8.34
C ASN A 77 -12.34 0.83 9.65
N ALA A 78 -11.85 2.06 9.51
CA ALA A 78 -11.23 2.82 10.60
C ALA A 78 -11.92 4.17 10.85
N PRO A 79 -12.14 4.58 12.12
CA PRO A 79 -12.56 5.93 12.44
C PRO A 79 -11.51 6.97 12.01
N LEU A 80 -11.96 8.20 11.78
CA LEU A 80 -11.10 9.34 11.49
C LEU A 80 -11.07 10.30 12.68
N THR A 81 -9.86 10.70 13.09
CA THR A 81 -9.62 11.81 14.02
C THR A 81 -9.07 13.01 13.26
N ARG A 82 -9.14 14.21 13.85
CA ARG A 82 -8.41 15.37 13.31
C ARG A 82 -6.93 15.27 13.67
N VAL A 83 -6.07 15.64 12.74
CA VAL A 83 -4.63 15.79 12.94
C VAL A 83 -4.16 17.18 12.51
N GLY A 84 -3.04 17.62 13.06
CA GLY A 84 -2.47 18.93 12.82
C GLY A 84 -1.32 18.90 11.83
N ARG A 85 -0.41 19.86 12.00
CA ARG A 85 0.92 19.81 11.43
C ARG A 85 1.92 20.01 12.55
N ASP A 86 3.10 19.43 12.39
CA ASP A 86 4.24 19.72 13.23
C ASP A 86 4.78 21.15 12.95
N PRO A 87 5.68 21.68 13.80
CA PRO A 87 6.29 23.00 13.61
C PRO A 87 7.03 23.16 12.28
N GLU A 88 7.54 22.07 11.73
CA GLU A 88 8.23 21.99 10.45
C GLU A 88 7.26 21.95 9.25
N GLY A 89 5.95 21.89 9.52
CA GLY A 89 4.87 21.94 8.54
C GLY A 89 4.49 20.58 7.93
N TRP A 90 5.01 19.47 8.46
CA TRP A 90 4.60 18.13 8.09
C TRP A 90 3.25 17.79 8.67
N LEU A 91 2.53 16.91 7.99
CA LEU A 91 1.26 16.38 8.49
C LEU A 91 1.52 15.49 9.70
N ASP A 92 0.82 15.74 10.81
CA ASP A 92 0.85 14.85 11.96
C ASP A 92 0.13 13.53 11.65
N ALA A 93 0.65 12.44 12.21
CA ALA A 93 -0.03 11.15 12.23
C ALA A 93 -0.97 11.05 13.44
N PRO A 94 -2.00 10.18 13.42
CA PRO A 94 -2.81 9.88 14.61
C PRO A 94 -1.95 9.28 15.75
N PRO A 95 -2.46 9.19 17.00
CA PRO A 95 -1.73 8.57 18.09
C PRO A 95 -1.19 7.16 17.75
N PRO A 96 0.10 6.86 17.97
CA PRO A 96 0.75 5.62 17.51
C PRO A 96 0.29 4.35 18.25
N ASP A 97 -0.30 4.50 19.43
CA ASP A 97 -0.91 3.40 20.21
C ASP A 97 -2.29 2.98 19.70
N LYS A 98 -2.83 3.67 18.67
CA LYS A 98 -4.13 3.36 18.06
C LYS A 98 -3.94 2.75 16.68
N ALA A 99 -3.68 1.44 16.64
CA ALA A 99 -3.43 0.72 15.39
C ALA A 99 -4.56 0.86 14.34
N ASN A 100 -5.84 0.97 14.75
CA ASN A 100 -6.99 1.16 13.85
C ASN A 100 -7.58 2.58 13.93
N LEU A 101 -6.75 3.60 13.73
CA LEU A 101 -7.17 5.01 13.70
C LEU A 101 -6.44 5.72 12.56
N ALA A 102 -7.17 6.48 11.75
CA ALA A 102 -6.62 7.34 10.72
C ALA A 102 -6.84 8.82 11.08
N GLY A 103 -5.93 9.68 10.63
CA GLY A 103 -5.98 11.13 10.82
C GLY A 103 -6.43 11.85 9.56
N TRP A 104 -7.39 12.76 9.67
CA TRP A 104 -7.77 13.69 8.61
C TRP A 104 -7.23 15.09 8.93
N PHE A 105 -6.63 15.74 7.93
CA PHE A 105 -6.08 17.09 8.05
C PHE A 105 -7.14 18.16 7.73
N PRO A 106 -7.64 18.94 8.73
CA PRO A 106 -8.68 19.93 8.52
C PRO A 106 -8.18 21.24 7.89
N GLY A 107 -6.86 21.41 7.71
CA GLY A 107 -6.30 22.53 6.95
C GLY A 107 -6.37 22.32 5.43
N ALA A 108 -6.91 21.18 4.98
CA ALA A 108 -7.30 20.91 3.60
C ALA A 108 -8.83 20.85 3.48
N VAL A 109 -9.35 20.71 2.26
CA VAL A 109 -10.80 20.53 2.04
C VAL A 109 -11.27 19.18 2.62
N THR A 110 -12.57 19.07 2.92
CA THR A 110 -13.16 17.81 3.36
C THR A 110 -13.26 16.82 2.19
N PRO A 111 -13.14 15.49 2.43
CA PRO A 111 -13.16 14.50 1.35
C PRO A 111 -14.46 14.54 0.54
N GLY A 112 -14.37 15.01 -0.71
CA GLY A 112 -15.48 15.13 -1.67
C GLY A 112 -15.69 16.56 -2.16
N GLU A 113 -15.15 17.55 -1.45
CA GLU A 113 -15.12 18.94 -1.94
C GLU A 113 -14.18 19.12 -3.13
N ARG A 114 -14.35 20.23 -3.84
CA ARG A 114 -13.41 20.63 -4.90
C ARG A 114 -12.05 20.96 -4.28
N GLY A 115 -11.02 20.20 -4.63
CA GLY A 115 -9.68 20.30 -4.07
C GLY A 115 -9.19 18.96 -3.54
N THR A 116 -8.05 18.98 -2.86
CA THR A 116 -7.41 17.76 -2.36
C THR A 116 -7.60 17.63 -0.86
N ALA A 117 -8.34 16.60 -0.44
CA ALA A 117 -8.41 16.19 0.96
C ALA A 117 -7.24 15.26 1.30
N VAL A 118 -6.79 15.28 2.57
CA VAL A 118 -5.62 14.50 3.01
C VAL A 118 -5.95 13.70 4.26
N ILE A 119 -5.66 12.40 4.20
CA ILE A 119 -5.76 11.44 5.30
C ILE A 119 -4.39 10.78 5.49
N ASP A 120 -3.93 10.70 6.73
CA ASP A 120 -2.68 10.05 7.13
C ASP A 120 -2.95 8.92 8.13
N GLY A 121 -2.08 7.93 8.19
CA GLY A 121 -2.17 6.86 9.16
C GLY A 121 -0.93 6.00 9.21
N HIS A 122 -0.75 5.32 10.34
CA HIS A 122 0.41 4.46 10.55
C HIS A 122 0.40 3.24 9.65
N VAL A 123 1.60 2.86 9.19
CA VAL A 123 1.82 1.61 8.46
C VAL A 123 1.97 0.45 9.45
N ASP A 124 2.72 0.67 10.52
CA ASP A 124 2.92 -0.22 11.65
C ASP A 124 3.24 0.59 12.91
N ASN A 125 3.30 -0.10 14.05
CA ASN A 125 3.75 0.42 15.33
C ASN A 125 4.51 -0.67 16.10
N ALA A 126 4.86 -0.41 17.36
CA ALA A 126 5.58 -1.38 18.20
C ALA A 126 4.81 -2.70 18.45
N GLU A 127 3.50 -2.71 18.24
CA GLU A 127 2.61 -3.86 18.46
C GLU A 127 2.36 -4.66 17.17
N GLY A 128 2.73 -4.10 16.01
CA GLY A 128 2.61 -4.75 14.71
C GLY A 128 1.98 -3.85 13.65
N ARG A 129 1.19 -4.46 12.77
CA ARG A 129 0.58 -3.77 11.62
C ARG A 129 -0.48 -2.76 12.08
N ALA A 130 -0.52 -1.60 11.43
CA ALA A 130 -1.50 -0.56 11.70
C ALA A 130 -2.44 -0.31 10.50
N VAL A 131 -3.27 0.73 10.60
CA VAL A 131 -4.43 0.98 9.73
C VAL A 131 -4.10 0.96 8.23
N PHE A 132 -2.91 1.42 7.83
CA PHE A 132 -2.53 1.50 6.42
C PHE A 132 -1.37 0.58 6.05
N TYR A 133 -1.12 -0.49 6.81
CA TYR A 133 -0.10 -1.49 6.47
C TYR A 133 -0.20 -1.98 5.01
N GLY A 134 -1.43 -2.25 4.55
CA GLY A 134 -1.70 -2.78 3.22
C GLY A 134 -1.77 -1.73 2.10
N LEU A 135 -1.58 -0.44 2.37
CA LEU A 135 -1.89 0.63 1.39
C LEU A 135 -1.13 0.47 0.07
N GLY A 136 0.13 0.04 0.14
CA GLY A 136 0.95 -0.18 -1.06
C GLY A 136 0.57 -1.42 -1.89
N ALA A 137 -0.30 -2.31 -1.39
CA ALA A 137 -0.82 -3.45 -2.17
C ALA A 137 -2.00 -3.08 -3.07
N LEU A 138 -2.60 -1.91 -2.86
CA LEU A 138 -3.75 -1.47 -3.64
C LEU A 138 -3.37 -1.24 -5.11
N LYS A 139 -4.39 -1.16 -5.95
CA LYS A 139 -4.27 -1.02 -7.40
C LYS A 139 -5.18 0.09 -7.90
N LYS A 140 -4.92 0.53 -9.13
CA LYS A 140 -5.83 1.46 -9.80
C LYS A 140 -7.18 0.79 -10.08
N GLY A 141 -8.25 1.59 -10.04
CA GLY A 141 -9.62 1.12 -10.20
C GLY A 141 -10.25 0.53 -8.93
N GLU A 142 -9.46 0.26 -7.89
CA GLU A 142 -9.98 -0.08 -6.56
C GLU A 142 -10.49 1.19 -5.84
N HIS A 143 -11.24 1.01 -4.75
CA HIS A 143 -12.03 2.11 -4.18
C HIS A 143 -11.68 2.43 -2.73
N ILE A 144 -11.86 3.71 -2.39
CA ILE A 144 -11.86 4.21 -1.01
C ILE A 144 -13.19 4.86 -0.74
N GLU A 145 -13.79 4.51 0.40
CA GLU A 145 -15.07 5.06 0.84
C GLU A 145 -14.86 5.92 2.08
N ILE A 146 -15.35 7.16 2.03
CA ILE A 146 -15.34 8.08 3.15
C ILE A 146 -16.76 8.36 3.61
N ASP A 147 -17.06 7.93 4.83
CA ASP A 147 -18.29 8.29 5.52
C ASP A 147 -18.21 9.71 6.04
N ARG A 148 -19.23 10.50 5.76
CA ARG A 148 -19.28 11.92 6.09
C ARG A 148 -20.40 12.22 7.08
N ALA A 149 -20.24 13.31 7.81
CA ALA A 149 -21.19 13.76 8.82
C ALA A 149 -22.54 14.22 8.24
N ASP A 150 -22.59 14.54 6.95
CA ASP A 150 -23.81 14.88 6.21
C ASP A 150 -24.65 13.66 5.80
N GLY A 151 -24.27 12.46 6.24
CA GLY A 151 -24.97 11.22 5.92
C GLY A 151 -24.65 10.69 4.52
N LYS A 152 -23.63 11.21 3.85
CA LYS A 152 -23.17 10.71 2.55
C LYS A 152 -21.91 9.87 2.68
N THR A 153 -21.72 8.98 1.71
CA THR A 153 -20.46 8.27 1.47
C THR A 153 -19.86 8.79 0.18
N ALA A 154 -18.69 9.40 0.27
CA ALA A 154 -17.89 9.79 -0.89
C ALA A 154 -17.01 8.61 -1.33
N VAL A 155 -17.12 8.19 -2.58
CA VAL A 155 -16.41 7.04 -3.14
C VAL A 155 -15.36 7.53 -4.11
N PHE A 156 -14.11 7.23 -3.82
CA PHE A 156 -12.95 7.60 -4.61
C PHE A 156 -12.41 6.37 -5.33
N GLU A 157 -12.19 6.49 -6.63
CA GLU A 157 -11.45 5.49 -7.40
C GLU A 157 -9.95 5.83 -7.35
N ILE A 158 -9.14 4.81 -7.10
CA ILE A 158 -7.68 4.94 -7.09
C ILE A 158 -7.20 5.11 -8.53
N HIS A 159 -6.52 6.22 -8.80
CA HIS A 159 -5.96 6.53 -10.12
C HIS A 159 -4.43 6.60 -10.12
N GLY A 160 -3.80 6.41 -8.96
CA GLY A 160 -2.36 6.23 -8.85
C GLY A 160 -1.90 5.94 -7.42
N ILE A 161 -0.74 5.31 -7.30
CA ILE A 161 -0.09 5.01 -6.03
C ILE A 161 1.42 5.18 -6.23
N ASP A 162 2.03 6.05 -5.43
CA ASP A 162 3.44 6.41 -5.53
C ASP A 162 4.18 6.14 -4.22
N VAL A 163 5.49 5.92 -4.30
CA VAL A 163 6.38 5.91 -3.13
C VAL A 163 7.29 7.12 -3.24
N VAL A 164 7.12 8.07 -2.33
CA VAL A 164 7.88 9.32 -2.32
C VAL A 164 8.95 9.29 -1.23
N ASP A 165 10.16 9.74 -1.56
CA ASP A 165 11.27 9.85 -0.61
C ASP A 165 11.00 10.96 0.42
N LYS A 166 11.25 10.68 1.71
CA LYS A 166 11.03 11.68 2.77
C LYS A 166 11.99 12.85 2.71
N LYS A 167 13.23 12.65 2.23
CA LYS A 167 14.25 13.72 2.16
C LYS A 167 13.98 14.68 1.01
N HIS A 168 13.36 14.20 -0.06
CA HIS A 168 13.01 14.98 -1.25
C HIS A 168 11.49 14.98 -1.48
N PHE A 169 10.73 15.16 -0.39
CA PHE A 169 9.28 15.02 -0.44
C PHE A 169 8.64 16.04 -1.39
N PRO A 170 7.87 15.61 -2.41
CA PRO A 170 7.32 16.49 -3.42
C PRO A 170 6.03 17.15 -2.92
N SER A 171 6.13 18.07 -1.94
CA SER A 171 4.99 18.67 -1.23
C SER A 171 3.91 19.25 -2.16
N ARG A 172 4.31 19.93 -3.25
CA ARG A 172 3.35 20.47 -4.22
C ARG A 172 2.55 19.38 -4.94
N ARG A 173 3.16 18.24 -5.24
CA ARG A 173 2.47 17.12 -5.93
C ARG A 173 1.55 16.38 -4.98
N VAL A 174 1.95 16.22 -3.72
CA VAL A 174 1.18 15.48 -2.73
C VAL A 174 0.03 16.33 -2.20
N TYR A 175 0.29 17.58 -1.78
CA TYR A 175 -0.69 18.43 -1.10
C TYR A 175 -1.33 19.50 -2.00
N GLY A 176 -0.83 19.71 -3.21
CA GLY A 176 -1.37 20.73 -4.12
C GLY A 176 -2.73 20.33 -4.66
N GLY A 177 -3.65 21.30 -4.67
CA GLY A 177 -4.97 21.13 -5.28
C GLY A 177 -4.90 21.04 -6.80
N THR A 178 -5.71 20.16 -7.39
CA THR A 178 -5.82 19.99 -8.86
C THR A 178 -7.08 20.63 -9.44
N GLY A 179 -7.94 21.20 -8.59
CA GLY A 179 -9.26 21.72 -8.98
C GLY A 179 -10.33 20.64 -9.15
N LEU A 180 -9.97 19.36 -8.98
CA LEU A 180 -10.86 18.20 -8.94
C LEU A 180 -11.10 17.76 -7.48
N PRO A 181 -12.19 17.01 -7.19
CA PRO A 181 -12.44 16.42 -5.88
C PRO A 181 -11.54 15.21 -5.63
N GLU A 182 -10.36 15.45 -5.09
CA GLU A 182 -9.33 14.43 -4.90
C GLU A 182 -9.12 14.07 -3.43
N LEU A 183 -8.64 12.85 -3.22
CA LEU A 183 -8.20 12.33 -1.94
C LEU A 183 -6.73 11.91 -2.02
N ARG A 184 -6.00 12.17 -0.94
CA ARG A 184 -4.69 11.59 -0.66
C ARG A 184 -4.78 10.75 0.60
N VAL A 185 -4.37 9.50 0.51
CA VAL A 185 -4.15 8.65 1.67
C VAL A 185 -2.67 8.37 1.77
N ILE A 186 -2.07 8.69 2.92
CA ILE A 186 -0.63 8.70 3.13
C ILE A 186 -0.29 7.75 4.27
N THR A 187 0.79 7.00 4.11
CA THR A 187 1.39 6.21 5.17
C THR A 187 2.91 6.08 4.98
N CYS A 188 3.63 5.66 6.00
CA CYS A 188 5.06 5.36 5.89
C CYS A 188 5.31 4.17 4.94
N GLY A 189 6.40 4.19 4.18
CA GLY A 189 6.75 3.09 3.28
C GLY A 189 8.14 3.21 2.68
N GLY A 190 8.37 2.54 1.54
CA GLY A 190 9.71 2.37 1.00
C GLY A 190 10.58 1.49 1.90
N THR A 191 11.91 1.57 1.72
CA THR A 191 12.85 0.72 2.46
C THR A 191 12.87 1.06 3.95
N TYR A 192 12.86 0.03 4.79
CA TYR A 192 12.96 0.15 6.24
C TYR A 192 14.40 -0.08 6.72
N SER A 193 14.84 0.72 7.69
CA SER A 193 16.04 0.48 8.49
C SER A 193 15.73 0.68 9.97
N LYS A 194 16.31 -0.14 10.85
CA LYS A 194 16.17 0.02 12.30
C LYS A 194 16.69 1.37 12.82
N SER A 195 17.67 1.98 12.14
CA SER A 195 18.28 3.25 12.58
C SER A 195 17.50 4.49 12.16
N THR A 196 16.77 4.43 11.03
CA THR A 196 16.12 5.60 10.41
C THR A 196 14.62 5.43 10.18
N GLY A 197 14.08 4.25 10.43
CA GLY A 197 12.72 3.88 10.04
C GLY A 197 12.53 3.78 8.53
N TYR A 198 11.29 3.98 8.09
CA TYR A 198 10.90 4.02 6.68
C TYR A 198 11.45 5.24 5.96
N ALA A 199 12.16 5.01 4.85
CA ALA A 199 12.79 6.05 4.04
C ALA A 199 11.79 6.89 3.21
N GLY A 200 10.58 6.38 2.97
CA GLY A 200 9.59 7.02 2.13
C GLY A 200 8.18 7.03 2.74
N ASN A 201 7.25 7.56 1.96
CA ASN A 201 5.82 7.50 2.20
C ASN A 201 5.14 6.87 0.98
N VAL A 202 4.19 5.97 1.20
CA VAL A 202 3.23 5.57 0.17
C VAL A 202 2.17 6.65 0.11
N VAL A 203 1.93 7.18 -1.09
CA VAL A 203 0.88 8.16 -1.37
C VAL A 203 -0.07 7.56 -2.38
N LEU A 204 -1.30 7.35 -1.95
CA LEU A 204 -2.39 6.95 -2.81
C LEU A 204 -3.13 8.20 -3.30
N TYR A 205 -3.47 8.18 -4.59
CA TYR A 205 -4.21 9.23 -5.29
C TYR A 205 -5.61 8.70 -5.65
N GLY A 206 -6.64 9.31 -5.08
CA GLY A 206 -8.04 8.99 -5.34
C GLY A 206 -8.78 10.15 -5.99
N LEU A 207 -9.67 9.85 -6.93
CA LEU A 207 -10.58 10.81 -7.56
C LEU A 207 -12.03 10.44 -7.21
N LEU A 208 -12.85 11.40 -6.79
CA LEU A 208 -14.26 11.14 -6.49
C LEU A 208 -14.97 10.69 -7.77
N THR A 209 -15.57 9.49 -7.75
CA THR A 209 -16.29 8.92 -8.91
C THR A 209 -17.75 8.63 -8.61
N SER A 210 -18.14 8.50 -7.34
CA SER A 210 -19.55 8.37 -6.97
C SER A 210 -19.84 8.83 -5.54
N VAL A 211 -21.11 9.09 -5.28
CA VAL A 211 -21.63 9.46 -3.96
C VAL A 211 -22.84 8.59 -3.66
N ARG A 212 -22.92 8.08 -2.42
CA ARG A 212 -24.04 7.26 -1.95
C ARG A 212 -24.63 7.89 -0.69
N ASP A 213 -25.95 7.80 -0.52
CA ASP A 213 -26.54 8.11 0.78
C ASP A 213 -26.29 6.95 1.75
N ARG A 214 -26.00 7.27 3.01
CA ARG A 214 -25.79 6.30 4.08
C ARG A 214 -27.14 6.01 4.72
N THR A 215 -27.79 4.92 4.29
CA THR A 215 -29.00 4.38 4.92
C THR A 215 -28.75 3.85 6.31
#